data_AF-A0A927VEU9-F1
#
_entry.id   AF-A0A927VEU9-F1
#
_cell.length_a   1.000
_cell.length_b   1.000
_cell.length_c   1.000
_cell.angle_alpha   90.00
_cell.angle_beta   90.00
_cell.angle_gamma   90.00
#
_symmetry.space_group_name_H-M   'P 1'
#
loop_
_entity.id
_entity.type
_entity.pdbx_description
1 polymer ?
#
loop_
_entity_poly.entity_id
_entity_poly.type
_entity_poly.pdbx_seq_one_letter_code
_entity_poly.pdbx_strand_id
1 'polypeptide(L)'
;MSENKEVINQAAPMTKEEIQVFRTKLGKSHKNQKDWDLLEHVFEGKILYTAKPTQLRMQRKYSTEGILTHGNALLVFTSQECCARYLARVGIANDKYMSLREISYASVRDIAEKHQKMAYIDLNEPVSQKIAGIDGKAGLFRVFAVSK
;
A
#
# COMPACT_ATOMS: atom_id res chain seq x y z
N MET A 1 21.39 -6.11 -15.64
CA MET A 1 20.16 -6.21 -14.83
C MET A 1 20.41 -5.58 -13.46
N SER A 2 20.44 -4.25 -13.38
CA SER A 2 20.75 -3.53 -12.14
C SER A 2 20.00 -2.20 -12.10
N GLU A 3 18.67 -2.25 -12.06
CA GLU A 3 17.86 -1.03 -11.91
C GLU A 3 16.71 -1.38 -10.97
N ASN A 4 16.88 -1.02 -9.68
CA ASN A 4 15.84 -0.92 -8.64
C ASN A 4 16.42 -0.93 -7.21
N LYS A 5 17.73 -1.14 -7.03
CA LYS A 5 18.34 -1.12 -5.69
C LYS A 5 18.64 0.29 -5.16
N GLU A 6 18.86 1.28 -6.02
CA GLU A 6 19.31 2.62 -5.58
C GLU A 6 18.20 3.46 -4.94
N VAL A 7 16.94 3.32 -5.35
CA VAL A 7 15.83 4.14 -4.81
C VAL A 7 15.41 3.71 -3.40
N ILE A 8 15.64 2.44 -3.02
CA ILE A 8 15.29 1.96 -1.67
C ILE A 8 16.27 2.48 -0.62
N ASN A 9 17.52 2.79 -0.99
CA ASN A 9 18.59 3.16 -0.05
C ASN A 9 18.38 4.51 0.69
N GLN A 10 17.39 5.31 0.32
CA GLN A 10 17.07 6.58 1.01
C GLN A 10 15.69 6.58 1.69
N ALA A 11 14.88 5.54 1.48
CA ALA A 11 13.56 5.45 2.08
C ALA A 11 13.62 4.76 3.45
N ALA A 12 12.84 5.25 4.42
CA ALA A 12 12.76 4.67 5.75
C ALA A 12 11.40 4.02 6.01
N PRO A 13 11.31 2.92 6.79
CA PRO A 13 10.04 2.45 7.31
C PRO A 13 9.31 3.55 8.09
N MET A 14 7.98 3.49 8.11
CA MET A 14 7.18 4.39 8.95
C MET A 14 7.38 4.08 10.43
N THR A 15 7.47 5.11 11.26
CA THR A 15 7.47 4.92 12.72
C THR A 15 6.06 4.60 13.24
N LYS A 16 5.97 4.08 14.47
CA LYS A 16 4.67 3.81 15.11
C LYS A 16 3.85 5.10 15.26
N GLU A 17 4.52 6.21 15.56
CA GLU A 17 3.91 7.53 15.71
C GLU A 17 3.35 8.02 14.37
N GLU A 18 4.09 7.87 13.27
CA GLU A 18 3.65 8.22 11.91
C GLU A 18 2.44 7.40 11.48
N ILE A 19 2.46 6.09 11.74
CA ILE A 19 1.34 5.18 11.47
C ILE A 19 0.11 5.60 12.31
N GLN A 20 0.31 5.93 13.58
CA GLN A 20 -0.79 6.36 14.46
C GLN A 20 -1.38 7.70 14.00
N VAL A 21 -0.55 8.66 13.59
CA VAL A 21 -0.97 9.94 13.03
C VAL A 21 -1.78 9.72 11.75
N PHE A 22 -1.28 8.88 10.84
CA PHE A 22 -1.95 8.51 9.60
C PHE A 22 -3.36 7.94 9.90
N ARG A 23 -3.46 6.93 10.77
CA ARG A 23 -4.74 6.29 11.13
C ARG A 23 -5.71 7.25 11.78
N THR A 24 -5.23 8.05 12.74
CA THR A 24 -6.03 9.06 13.44
C THR A 24 -6.58 10.08 12.47
N LYS A 25 -5.73 10.58 11.56
CA LYS A 25 -6.16 11.51 10.51
C LYS A 25 -7.16 10.83 9.59
N LEU A 26 -6.87 9.64 9.04
CA LEU A 26 -7.75 8.90 8.13
C LEU A 26 -9.18 8.77 8.69
N GLY A 27 -9.32 8.46 9.98
CA GLY A 27 -10.59 8.31 10.68
C GLY A 27 -11.46 9.56 10.82
N LYS A 28 -10.91 10.79 10.69
CA LYS A 28 -11.72 12.02 10.84
C LYS A 28 -12.84 12.14 9.81
N SER A 29 -14.05 12.49 10.25
CA SER A 29 -15.25 12.60 9.41
C SER A 29 -15.19 13.73 8.39
N HIS A 30 -14.76 14.92 8.81
CA HIS A 30 -14.63 16.11 7.95
C HIS A 30 -13.16 16.40 7.66
N LYS A 31 -12.83 16.61 6.39
CA LYS A 31 -11.49 17.00 5.93
C LYS A 31 -11.58 17.97 4.77
N ASN A 32 -10.67 18.93 4.74
CA ASN A 32 -10.43 19.80 3.58
C ASN A 32 -9.24 19.26 2.75
N GLN A 33 -8.94 19.90 1.62
CA GLN A 33 -7.84 19.47 0.74
C GLN A 33 -6.48 19.43 1.47
N LYS A 34 -6.21 20.39 2.35
CA LYS A 34 -4.95 20.41 3.13
C LYS A 34 -4.81 19.18 4.02
N ASP A 35 -5.90 18.64 4.56
CA ASP A 35 -5.87 17.41 5.34
C ASP A 35 -5.50 16.18 4.49
N TRP A 36 -5.79 16.20 3.18
CA TRP A 36 -5.41 15.14 2.24
C TRP A 36 -3.94 15.25 1.85
N ASP A 37 -3.47 16.46 1.54
CA ASP A 37 -2.06 16.70 1.23
C ASP A 37 -1.17 16.32 2.44
N LEU A 38 -1.64 16.63 3.66
CA LEU A 38 -0.99 16.24 4.92
C LEU A 38 -1.07 14.74 5.23
N LEU A 39 -1.95 13.99 4.58
CA LEU A 39 -2.03 12.53 4.69
C LEU A 39 -1.05 11.86 3.71
N GLU A 40 -0.97 12.38 2.49
CA GLU A 40 0.01 11.93 1.49
C GLU A 40 1.45 12.20 1.96
N HIS A 41 1.71 13.39 2.53
CA HIS A 41 3.04 13.78 2.99
C HIS A 41 3.65 12.82 4.04
N VAL A 42 2.82 12.10 4.79
CA VAL A 42 3.31 11.10 5.77
C VAL A 42 4.03 9.94 5.09
N PHE A 43 3.76 9.70 3.80
CA PHE A 43 4.37 8.61 3.02
C PHE A 43 5.58 9.06 2.19
N GLU A 44 5.85 10.37 2.10
CA GLU A 44 7.02 10.86 1.37
C GLU A 44 8.31 10.31 1.96
N GLY A 45 9.16 9.73 1.10
CA GLY A 45 10.40 9.09 1.52
C GLY A 45 10.19 7.82 2.37
N LYS A 46 8.99 7.24 2.42
CA LYS A 46 8.71 6.05 3.21
C LYS A 46 8.72 4.76 2.42
N ILE A 47 9.07 3.68 3.12
CA ILE A 47 8.89 2.30 2.69
C ILE A 47 7.50 1.83 3.11
N LEU A 48 6.82 1.18 2.17
CA LEU A 48 5.63 0.37 2.38
C LEU A 48 5.95 -1.11 2.16
N TYR A 49 5.04 -1.95 2.64
CA TYR A 49 5.14 -3.40 2.57
C TYR A 49 4.08 -3.96 1.64
N THR A 50 4.42 -5.01 0.92
CA THR A 50 3.47 -5.81 0.14
C THR A 50 3.86 -7.28 0.24
N ALA A 51 3.05 -8.14 -0.36
CA ALA A 51 3.38 -9.54 -0.54
C ALA A 51 3.45 -9.87 -2.03
N LYS A 52 4.15 -10.94 -2.37
CA LYS A 52 4.09 -11.50 -3.71
C LYS A 52 4.20 -13.01 -3.64
N PRO A 53 3.52 -13.76 -4.53
CA PRO A 53 3.69 -15.20 -4.59
C PRO A 53 5.14 -15.60 -4.80
N THR A 54 5.60 -16.71 -4.23
CA THR A 54 6.96 -17.23 -4.46
C THR A 54 7.10 -17.87 -5.84
N GLN A 55 6.01 -18.45 -6.37
CA GLN A 55 5.99 -19.09 -7.69
C GLN A 55 5.77 -18.07 -8.82
N LEU A 56 6.63 -18.09 -9.84
CA LEU A 56 6.58 -17.17 -10.98
C LEU A 56 5.23 -17.13 -11.71
N ARG A 57 4.58 -18.29 -11.91
CA ARG A 57 3.26 -18.35 -12.55
C ARG A 57 2.20 -17.60 -11.74
N MET A 58 2.26 -17.71 -10.42
CA MET A 58 1.35 -17.03 -9.51
C MET A 58 1.66 -15.54 -9.43
N GLN A 59 2.94 -15.14 -9.46
CA GLN A 59 3.34 -13.72 -9.53
C GLN A 59 2.73 -13.03 -10.75
N ARG A 60 2.78 -13.65 -11.94
CA ARG A 60 2.18 -13.07 -13.16
C ARG A 60 0.67 -12.88 -13.06
N LYS A 61 -0.01 -13.72 -12.27
CA LYS A 61 -1.47 -13.69 -12.11
C LYS A 61 -1.93 -12.73 -11.00
N TYR A 62 -1.17 -12.64 -9.92
CA TYR A 62 -1.58 -11.94 -8.69
C TYR A 62 -0.66 -10.78 -8.30
N SER A 63 0.24 -10.37 -9.19
CA SER A 63 1.11 -9.23 -8.94
C SER A 63 1.32 -8.38 -10.18
N THR A 64 1.48 -7.08 -9.96
CA THR A 64 1.91 -6.12 -10.98
C THR A 64 3.23 -5.52 -10.51
N GLU A 65 4.30 -5.74 -11.28
CA GLU A 65 5.68 -5.33 -10.95
C GLU A 65 6.15 -5.76 -9.53
N GLY A 66 5.60 -6.90 -9.08
CA GLY A 66 5.88 -7.52 -7.80
C GLY A 66 5.23 -6.84 -6.59
N ILE A 67 4.13 -6.11 -6.80
CA ILE A 67 3.16 -5.71 -5.77
C ILE A 67 1.94 -6.63 -5.87
N LEU A 68 1.42 -7.12 -4.74
CA LEU A 68 0.19 -7.93 -4.70
C LEU A 68 -0.99 -7.17 -5.32
N THR A 69 -1.82 -7.86 -6.08
CA THR A 69 -3.07 -7.31 -6.61
C THR A 69 -4.29 -7.99 -6.01
N HIS A 70 -5.33 -7.22 -5.70
CA HIS A 70 -6.67 -7.72 -5.40
C HIS A 70 -7.68 -7.01 -6.30
N GLY A 71 -8.32 -7.75 -7.20
CA GLY A 71 -9.09 -7.16 -8.29
C GLY A 71 -8.21 -6.25 -9.15
N ASN A 72 -8.65 -5.00 -9.36
CA ASN A 72 -7.89 -3.99 -10.11
C ASN A 72 -7.01 -3.09 -9.23
N ALA A 73 -6.80 -3.45 -7.96
CA ALA A 73 -6.00 -2.64 -7.03
C ALA A 73 -4.68 -3.31 -6.66
N LEU A 74 -3.62 -2.51 -6.58
CA LEU A 74 -2.36 -2.81 -5.91
C LEU A 74 -2.58 -2.73 -4.39
N LEU A 75 -1.96 -3.63 -3.63
CA LEU A 75 -2.07 -3.67 -2.19
C LEU A 75 -0.72 -3.41 -1.52
N VAL A 76 -0.70 -2.39 -0.67
CA VAL A 76 0.46 -1.99 0.11
C VAL A 76 0.04 -1.69 1.55
N PHE A 77 1.01 -1.76 2.46
CA PHE A 77 0.76 -1.73 3.90
C PHE A 77 1.82 -0.88 4.59
N THR A 78 1.43 -0.18 5.64
CA THR A 78 2.33 0.68 6.42
C THR A 78 3.29 -0.11 7.31
N SER A 79 2.97 -1.39 7.59
CA SER A 79 3.83 -2.30 8.34
C SER A 79 3.74 -3.74 7.82
N GLN A 80 4.77 -4.53 8.11
CA GLN A 80 4.75 -5.98 7.85
C GLN A 80 3.60 -6.68 8.59
N GLU A 81 3.27 -6.23 9.80
CA GLU A 81 2.15 -6.76 10.59
C GLU A 81 0.81 -6.52 9.89
N CYS A 82 0.56 -5.31 9.36
CA CYS A 82 -0.64 -5.02 8.57
C CYS A 82 -0.75 -5.94 7.35
N CYS A 83 0.36 -6.14 6.63
CA CYS A 83 0.40 -7.05 5.49
C CYS A 83 0.09 -8.50 5.89
N ALA A 84 0.73 -9.01 6.95
CA ALA A 84 0.52 -10.37 7.45
C ALA A 84 -0.93 -10.61 7.91
N ARG A 85 -1.51 -9.64 8.65
CA ARG A 85 -2.92 -9.71 9.08
C ARG A 85 -3.89 -9.74 7.90
N TYR A 86 -3.63 -8.94 6.86
CA TYR A 86 -4.44 -8.98 5.63
C TYR A 86 -4.40 -10.37 5.00
N LEU A 87 -3.19 -10.92 4.79
CA LEU A 87 -2.98 -12.22 4.18
C LEU A 87 -3.67 -13.35 4.94
N ALA A 88 -3.54 -13.36 6.27
CA ALA A 88 -4.22 -14.33 7.13
C ALA A 88 -5.75 -14.27 6.95
N ARG A 89 -6.33 -13.06 6.88
CA ARG A 89 -7.78 -12.91 6.71
C ARG A 89 -8.28 -13.44 5.36
N VAL A 90 -7.53 -13.24 4.28
CA VAL A 90 -7.92 -13.73 2.95
C VAL A 90 -7.56 -15.21 2.73
N GLY A 91 -7.22 -15.94 3.79
CA GLY A 91 -6.90 -17.36 3.74
C GLY A 91 -5.51 -17.68 3.17
N ILE A 92 -4.64 -16.67 3.06
CA ILE A 92 -3.27 -16.80 2.55
C ILE A 92 -2.30 -16.76 3.75
N ALA A 93 -2.48 -17.66 4.71
CA ALA A 93 -1.67 -17.69 5.94
C ALA A 93 -0.33 -18.42 5.77
N ASN A 94 -0.12 -19.17 4.67
CA ASN A 94 1.10 -19.94 4.46
C ASN A 94 2.21 -19.09 3.81
N ASP A 95 3.17 -18.70 4.64
CA ASP A 95 4.45 -18.06 4.30
C ASP A 95 5.23 -18.79 3.19
N LYS A 96 5.08 -20.11 3.03
CA LYS A 96 5.71 -20.89 1.95
C LYS A 96 5.37 -20.40 0.55
N TYR A 97 4.19 -19.80 0.37
CA TYR A 97 3.71 -19.38 -0.96
C TYR A 97 3.77 -17.88 -1.19
N MET A 98 4.05 -17.09 -0.15
CA MET A 98 4.09 -15.62 -0.22
C MET A 98 5.36 -15.09 0.42
N SER A 99 6.06 -14.22 -0.30
CA SER A 99 7.20 -13.46 0.23
C SER A 99 6.76 -12.02 0.53
N LEU A 100 7.12 -11.51 1.71
CA LEU A 100 7.01 -10.09 2.02
C LEU A 100 8.06 -9.31 1.23
N ARG A 101 7.71 -8.09 0.83
CA ARG A 101 8.57 -7.20 0.06
C ARG A 101 8.40 -5.77 0.52
N GLU A 102 9.52 -5.06 0.59
CA GLU A 102 9.58 -3.61 0.76
C GLU A 102 9.53 -2.89 -0.59
N ILE A 103 8.82 -1.77 -0.62
CA ILE A 103 8.70 -0.90 -1.79
C ILE A 103 8.56 0.55 -1.34
N SER A 104 9.24 1.48 -2.01
CA SER A 104 9.08 2.90 -1.67
C SER A 104 7.70 3.40 -2.09
N TYR A 105 7.15 4.37 -1.35
CA TYR A 105 5.90 5.02 -1.69
C TYR A 105 5.92 5.61 -3.12
N ALA A 106 7.04 6.23 -3.52
CA ALA A 106 7.23 6.77 -4.86
C ALA A 106 7.07 5.68 -5.94
N SER A 107 7.71 4.52 -5.77
CA SER A 107 7.56 3.41 -6.71
C SER A 107 6.12 2.87 -6.77
N VAL A 108 5.40 2.85 -5.65
CA VAL A 108 3.98 2.47 -5.65
C VAL A 108 3.16 3.44 -6.49
N ARG A 109 3.41 4.75 -6.37
CA ARG A 109 2.74 5.77 -7.18
C ARG A 109 3.03 5.61 -8.66
N ASP A 110 4.30 5.47 -9.02
CA ASP A 110 4.71 5.31 -10.42
C ASP A 110 4.09 4.06 -11.05
N ILE A 111 4.04 2.94 -10.31
CA ILE A 111 3.42 1.70 -10.79
C ILE A 111 1.89 1.86 -10.87
N ALA A 112 1.25 2.51 -9.91
CA ALA A 112 -0.19 2.78 -9.95
C ALA A 112 -0.55 3.60 -11.20
N GLU A 113 0.19 4.67 -11.46
CA GLU A 113 -0.01 5.56 -12.60
C GLU A 113 0.25 4.86 -13.94
N LYS A 114 1.41 4.22 -14.07
CA LYS A 114 1.80 3.48 -15.28
C LYS A 114 0.76 2.43 -15.70
N HIS A 115 0.16 1.76 -14.72
CA HIS A 115 -0.83 0.70 -14.96
C HIS A 115 -2.28 1.17 -14.83
N GLN A 116 -2.52 2.46 -14.57
CA GLN A 116 -3.85 3.04 -14.32
C GLN A 116 -4.65 2.26 -13.26
N LYS A 117 -3.98 1.85 -12.19
CA LYS A 117 -4.56 1.06 -11.09
C LYS A 117 -4.74 1.89 -9.83
N MET A 118 -5.68 1.44 -9.00
CA MET A 118 -5.74 1.90 -7.62
C MET A 118 -4.58 1.29 -6.84
N ALA A 119 -3.98 2.01 -5.90
CA ALA A 119 -3.11 1.42 -4.88
C ALA A 119 -3.71 1.67 -3.50
N TYR A 120 -4.18 0.64 -2.83
CA TYR A 120 -4.77 0.76 -1.49
C TYR A 120 -3.71 0.53 -0.42
N ILE A 121 -3.70 1.45 0.56
CA ILE A 121 -2.82 1.42 1.72
C ILE A 121 -3.62 0.92 2.92
N ASP A 122 -3.12 -0.11 3.60
CA ASP A 122 -3.76 -0.73 4.77
C ASP A 122 -5.22 -1.12 4.52
N LEU A 123 -5.49 -1.63 3.30
CA LEU A 123 -6.78 -2.24 2.99
C LEU A 123 -7.06 -3.26 4.10
N ASN A 124 -8.17 -3.06 4.82
CA ASN A 124 -8.74 -3.99 5.80
C ASN A 124 -8.29 -3.84 7.28
N GLU A 125 -7.82 -2.66 7.73
CA GLU A 125 -7.87 -2.37 9.16
C GLU A 125 -9.33 -2.22 9.63
N PRO A 126 -9.83 -3.08 10.54
CA PRO A 126 -11.25 -3.15 10.93
C PRO A 126 -11.78 -1.86 11.58
N VAL A 127 -10.88 -0.94 11.92
CA VAL A 127 -11.20 0.34 12.56
C VAL A 127 -11.65 1.39 11.54
N SER A 128 -11.33 1.23 10.25
CA SER A 128 -11.56 2.30 9.27
C SER A 128 -12.70 1.96 8.28
N GLN A 129 -13.76 2.77 8.31
CA GLN A 129 -14.75 2.86 7.22
C GLN A 129 -14.18 3.57 5.97
N LYS A 130 -12.87 3.84 5.96
CA LYS A 130 -12.19 4.67 4.96
C LYS A 130 -10.85 4.04 4.62
N ILE A 131 -10.54 3.93 3.33
CA ILE A 131 -9.26 3.42 2.84
C ILE A 131 -8.51 4.56 2.17
N ALA A 132 -7.23 4.72 2.49
CA ALA A 132 -6.34 5.60 1.74
C ALA A 132 -5.78 4.88 0.51
N GLY A 133 -5.57 5.61 -0.57
CA GLY A 133 -4.91 5.05 -1.73
C GLY A 133 -4.56 6.07 -2.79
N ILE A 134 -3.85 5.59 -3.81
CA ILE A 134 -3.50 6.37 -4.99
C ILE A 134 -4.45 5.96 -6.11
N ASP A 135 -5.09 6.93 -6.73
CA ASP A 135 -5.77 6.77 -8.00
C ASP A 135 -4.75 6.96 -9.12
N GLY A 136 -4.19 5.86 -9.63
CA GLY A 136 -3.20 5.92 -10.70
C GLY A 136 -3.72 6.51 -12.00
N LYS A 137 -5.04 6.48 -12.25
CA LYS A 137 -5.60 7.12 -13.44
C LYS A 137 -5.57 8.65 -13.32
N ALA A 138 -5.79 9.16 -12.11
CA ALA A 138 -5.75 10.60 -11.83
C ALA A 138 -4.37 11.11 -11.38
N GLY A 139 -3.46 10.22 -10.97
CA GLY A 139 -2.20 10.58 -10.32
C GLY A 139 -2.39 11.25 -8.96
N LEU A 140 -3.48 10.93 -8.25
CA LEU A 140 -3.88 11.63 -7.02
C LEU A 140 -4.02 10.68 -5.84
N PHE A 141 -3.53 11.11 -4.67
CA PHE A 141 -3.91 10.51 -3.41
C PHE A 141 -5.39 10.79 -3.09
N ARG A 142 -6.09 9.74 -2.64
CA ARG A 142 -7.53 9.77 -2.36
C ARG A 142 -7.85 8.94 -1.14
N VAL A 143 -8.98 9.26 -0.53
CA VAL A 143 -9.59 8.44 0.51
C VAL A 143 -10.98 8.00 0.07
N PHE A 144 -11.17 6.69 0.11
CA PHE A 144 -12.38 6.00 -0.33
C PHE A 144 -13.21 5.64 0.90
N ALA A 145 -14.51 5.90 0.86
CA ALA A 145 -15.42 5.31 1.83
C ALA A 145 -15.65 3.84 1.49
N VAL A 146 -15.61 2.97 2.50
CA VAL A 146 -15.96 1.56 2.36
C VAL A 146 -17.41 1.42 2.77
N SER A 147 -18.32 1.24 1.79
CA SER A 147 -19.70 0.87 2.11
C SER A 147 -19.70 -0.55 2.66
N LYS A 148 -20.37 -0.75 3.80
CA LYS A 148 -20.64 -2.08 4.36
C LYS A 148 -21.54 -2.90 3.44
#